data_AF-A0A5K0X233-F1
#
_entry.id   AF-A0A5K0X233-F1
#
_cell.length_a   1.000
_cell.length_b   1.000
_cell.length_c   1.000
_cell.angle_alpha   90.00
_cell.angle_beta   90.00
_cell.angle_gamma   90.00
#
_symmetry.space_group_name_H-M   'P 1'
#
loop_
_entity.id
_entity.type
_entity.pdbx_description
1 polymer ?
#
loop_
_entity_poly.entity_id
_entity_poly.type
_entity_poly.pdbx_seq_one_letter_code
_entity_poly.pdbx_strand_id
1 'polypeptide(L)' 'IFKGDVMIPKWLSPGAQHMMRRILDPNPKTRITAAEIKEDKWFKQGYSPAAPEEDDDDGLLDMHDLDEAFSFSE' A
#
# COMPACT_ATOMS: atom_id res chain seq x y z
N ILE A 1 14.37 0.27 -14.01
CA ILE A 1 12.89 0.08 -14.01
C ILE A 1 12.60 -1.02 -15.04
N PHE A 2 11.99 -2.13 -14.64
CA PHE A 2 11.58 -3.23 -15.54
C PHE A 2 10.25 -2.91 -16.23
N LYS A 3 9.88 -3.62 -17.31
CA LYS A 3 8.71 -3.27 -18.14
C LYS A 3 7.34 -3.32 -17.44
N GLY A 4 7.18 -4.11 -16.38
CA GLY A 4 5.88 -4.28 -15.72
C GLY A 4 4.83 -5.01 -16.58
N ASP A 5 5.25 -5.79 -17.58
CA ASP A 5 4.35 -6.57 -18.42
C ASP A 5 3.69 -7.68 -17.58
N VAL A 6 2.44 -7.48 -17.18
CA VAL A 6 1.69 -8.39 -16.33
C VAL A 6 0.40 -8.83 -17.01
N MET A 7 0.13 -10.14 -16.99
CA MET A 7 -1.12 -10.70 -17.47
C MET A 7 -2.16 -10.60 -16.35
N ILE A 8 -3.10 -9.67 -16.49
CA ILE A 8 -4.22 -9.54 -15.55
C ILE A 8 -5.28 -10.60 -15.87
N PRO A 9 -5.69 -11.45 -14.91
CA PRO A 9 -6.70 -12.47 -15.14
C PRO A 9 -8.04 -11.89 -15.60
N LYS A 10 -8.64 -12.48 -16.62
CA LYS A 10 -9.91 -12.00 -17.22
C LYS A 10 -11.14 -12.22 -16.33
N TRP A 11 -11.06 -13.11 -15.35
CA TRP A 11 -12.15 -13.41 -14.42
C TRP A 11 -12.29 -12.37 -13.30
N LEU A 12 -11.30 -11.47 -13.15
CA LEU A 12 -11.39 -10.34 -12.22
C LEU A 12 -12.43 -9.33 -12.70
N SER A 13 -13.10 -8.67 -11.76
CA SER A 13 -14.00 -7.57 -12.10
C SER A 13 -13.23 -6.42 -12.78
N PRO A 14 -13.89 -5.57 -13.58
CA PRO A 14 -13.21 -4.44 -14.22
C PRO A 14 -12.47 -3.50 -13.23
N GLY A 15 -13.07 -3.27 -12.05
CA GLY A 15 -12.45 -2.49 -10.97
C GLY A 15 -11.20 -3.15 -10.41
N ALA A 16 -11.26 -4.47 -10.14
CA ALA A 16 -10.12 -5.25 -9.69
C ALA A 16 -8.97 -5.23 -10.71
N GLN A 17 -9.29 -5.39 -11.99
CA GLN A 17 -8.30 -5.32 -13.06
C GLN A 17 -7.64 -3.93 -13.14
N HIS A 18 -8.41 -2.86 -12.96
CA HIS A 18 -7.88 -1.50 -12.92
C HIS A 18 -6.93 -1.30 -11.74
N MET A 19 -7.36 -1.71 -10.53
CA MET A 19 -6.56 -1.65 -9.31
C MET A 19 -5.22 -2.38 -9.48
N MET A 20 -5.24 -3.62 -9.97
CA MET A 20 -4.02 -4.42 -10.16
C MET A 20 -3.01 -3.76 -11.09
N ARG A 21 -3.45 -3.09 -12.16
CA ARG A 21 -2.55 -2.35 -13.06
C ARG A 21 -1.86 -1.18 -12.37
N ARG A 22 -2.55 -0.52 -11.44
CA ARG A 22 -2.04 0.62 -10.67
C ARG A 22 -1.04 0.18 -9.59
N ILE A 23 -1.31 -0.95 -8.93
CA ILE A 23 -0.42 -1.57 -7.94
C ILE A 23 0.88 -2.05 -8.60
N LEU A 24 0.77 -2.65 -9.79
CA LEU A 24 1.89 -3.24 -10.51
C LEU A 24 2.60 -2.26 -11.45
N ASP A 25 2.38 -0.94 -11.29
CA ASP A 25 3.10 0.07 -12.08
C ASP A 25 4.61 -0.06 -11.80
N PRO A 26 5.44 -0.34 -12.84
CA PRO A 26 6.87 -0.50 -12.67
C PRO A 26 7.56 0.79 -12.19
N ASN A 27 6.99 1.96 -12.47
CA ASN A 27 7.53 3.23 -12.03
C ASN A 27 7.03 3.56 -10.61
N PRO A 28 7.90 3.56 -9.59
CA PRO A 28 7.48 3.83 -8.21
C PRO A 28 6.92 5.24 -8.01
N LYS A 29 7.26 6.20 -8.88
CA LYS A 29 6.72 7.57 -8.81
C LYS A 29 5.27 7.68 -9.26
N THR A 30 4.78 6.72 -10.04
CA THR A 30 3.40 6.71 -10.57
C THR A 30 2.58 5.54 -10.03
N ARG A 31 3.21 4.63 -9.29
CA ARG A 31 2.56 3.54 -8.57
C ARG A 31 1.61 4.09 -7.52
N ILE A 32 0.43 3.49 -7.45
CA ILE A 32 -0.58 3.83 -6.45
C ILE A 32 -0.04 3.62 -5.03
N THR A 33 -0.35 4.57 -4.16
CA THR A 33 0.01 4.56 -2.74
C THR A 33 -1.01 3.78 -1.91
N ALA A 34 -0.63 3.39 -0.69
CA ALA A 34 -1.56 2.75 0.23
C ALA A 34 -2.78 3.65 0.56
N ALA A 35 -2.57 4.96 0.70
CA ALA A 35 -3.63 5.93 0.92
C ALA A 35 -4.63 5.96 -0.25
N GLU A 36 -4.13 6.03 -1.49
CA GLU A 36 -4.99 5.99 -2.68
C GLU A 36 -5.73 4.65 -2.82
N ILE A 37 -5.12 3.52 -2.42
CA ILE A 37 -5.81 2.21 -2.37
C ILE A 37 -6.96 2.24 -1.37
N LYS A 38 -6.72 2.74 -0.14
CA LYS A 38 -7.76 2.88 0.90
C LYS A 38 -8.92 3.75 0.40
N GLU A 39 -8.65 4.76 -0.43
CA GLU A 39 -9.65 5.67 -0.98
C GLU A 39 -10.44 5.13 -2.17
N ASP A 40 -9.92 4.12 -2.88
CA ASP A 40 -10.48 3.59 -4.12
C ASP A 40 -11.88 2.99 -3.95
N LYS A 41 -12.75 3.29 -4.91
CA LYS A 41 -14.16 2.89 -4.88
C LYS A 41 -14.36 1.39 -5.00
N TRP A 42 -13.50 0.69 -5.75
CA TRP A 42 -13.58 -0.76 -5.87
C TRP A 42 -13.07 -1.42 -4.59
N PHE A 43 -11.97 -0.92 -4.00
CA PHE A 43 -11.44 -1.42 -2.73
C PHE A 43 -12.41 -1.27 -1.57
N LYS A 44 -13.10 -0.12 -1.46
CA LYS A 44 -14.08 0.15 -0.39
C LYS A 44 -15.31 -0.77 -0.40
N GLN A 45 -15.55 -1.55 -1.46
CA GLN A 45 -16.73 -2.41 -1.55
C GLN A 45 -16.63 -3.58 -0.57
N GLY A 46 -17.38 -3.49 0.55
CA GLY A 46 -17.40 -4.52 1.59
C GLY A 46 -16.16 -4.52 2.49
N TYR A 47 -15.32 -3.48 2.40
CA TYR A 47 -14.18 -3.29 3.28
C TYR A 47 -14.66 -2.78 4.65
N SER A 48 -14.16 -3.43 5.71
CA SER A 48 -14.29 -2.98 7.10
C SER A 48 -12.88 -2.95 7.70
N PRO A 49 -12.37 -1.79 8.14
CA PRO A 49 -11.10 -1.72 8.85
C PRO A 49 -11.09 -2.63 10.08
N ALA A 50 -9.94 -3.25 10.37
CA ALA A 50 -9.76 -4.09 11.55
C ALA A 50 -9.63 -3.26 12.84
N ALA A 51 -9.09 -2.05 12.73
CA ALA A 51 -9.04 -1.04 13.78
C ALA A 51 -9.67 0.26 13.25
N PRO A 52 -10.29 1.09 14.11
CA PRO A 52 -10.65 2.45 13.72
C PRO A 52 -9.40 3.17 13.22
N GLU A 53 -9.55 4.01 12.19
CA GLU A 53 -8.43 4.78 11.65
C GLU A 53 -7.99 5.78 12.73
N GLU A 54 -6.92 5.45 13.44
CA GLU A 54 -6.07 6.46 14.07
C GLU A 54 -5.43 7.19 12.88
N ASP A 55 -5.69 8.49 12.76
CA ASP A 55 -5.06 9.32 11.74
C ASP A 55 -3.55 9.04 11.81
N ASP A 56 -2.93 8.59 10.72
CA ASP A 56 -1.49 8.29 10.62
C ASP A 56 -0.63 9.60 10.73
N ASP A 57 -1.00 10.55 11.58
CA ASP A 57 -0.41 11.88 11.80
C ASP A 57 0.07 12.12 13.24
N ASP A 58 0.59 11.12 13.96
CA ASP A 58 1.47 11.35 15.12
C ASP A 58 2.25 10.09 15.54
N GLY A 59 3.10 9.58 14.63
CA GLY A 59 4.06 8.53 14.95
C GLY A 59 5.48 8.99 14.67
N LEU A 60 5.89 10.14 15.22
CA LEU A 60 7.31 10.45 15.40
C LEU A 60 7.85 9.36 16.35
N LEU A 61 8.22 8.21 15.80
CA LEU A 61 8.95 7.19 16.54
C LEU A 61 10.17 7.92 17.10
N ASP A 62 10.23 8.02 18.43
CA ASP A 62 11.33 8.68 19.11
C ASP A 62 12.62 8.06 18.59
N MET A 63 13.49 8.88 18.03
CA MET A 63 14.77 8.45 17.45
C MET A 63 15.60 7.67 18.50
N HIS A 64 15.33 7.91 19.79
CA HIS A 64 15.93 7.19 20.91
C HIS A 64 15.57 5.69 20.96
N ASP A 65 14.40 5.27 20.52
CA ASP A 65 14.01 3.85 20.56
C ASP A 65 14.67 3.01 19.45
N LEU A 66 15.13 3.65 18.37
CA LEU A 66 15.81 2.96 17.27
C LEU A 66 17.26 2.62 17.60
N ASP A 67 17.98 3.51 18.29
CA ASP A 67 19.37 3.26 18.69
C ASP A 67 19.49 2.06 19.66
N GLU A 68 18.48 1.86 20.53
CA GLU A 68 18.46 0.73 21.46
C GLU A 68 18.23 -0.61 20.75
N ALA A 69 17.35 -0.65 19.74
CA ALA A 69 17.08 -1.88 18.98
C ALA A 69 18.27 -2.35 18.12
N PHE A 70 19.05 -1.41 17.56
CA PHE A 70 20.24 -1.75 16.77
C PHE A 70 21.50 -1.99 17.63
N SER A 71 21.46 -1.70 18.94
CA SER A 71 22.57 -2.01 19.85
C SER A 71 22.60 -3.48 20.31
N PHE A 72 21.59 -4.29 19.98
CA PHE A 72 21.55 -5.72 20.34
C PHE A 72 22.43 -6.63 19.47
N SER A 73 23.19 -6.08 18.52
CA SER A 73 24.21 -6.82 17.79
C SER A 73 25.61 -6.35 18.17
N GLU A 74 26.14 -6.90 19.25
CA GLU A 74 27.58 -7.00 19.53
C GLU A 74 28.02 -8.47 19.46
#